data_AF-A0A932LAI3-F1
#
_entry.id   AF-A0A932LAI3-F1
#
_cell.length_a   1.000
_cell.length_b   1.000
_cell.length_c   1.000
_cell.angle_alpha   90.00
_cell.angle_beta   90.00
_cell.angle_gamma   90.00
#
_symmetry.space_group_name_H-M   'P 1'
#
loop_
_entity.id
_entity.type
_entity.pdbx_description
1 polymer ?
#
loop_
_entity_poly.entity_id
_entity_poly.type
_entity_poly.pdbx_seq_one_letter_code
_entity_poly.pdbx_strand_id
1 'polypeptide(L)'
;MMFRLALVACALSISLAGVSNATAADDFGDGVADTRDKVNRAIAMYSDVLVNTRDHNPWEVLHAIIGQGVNTQISRGGPGGEPVTAVGWLCFNGRCGGDSLLTWEQGRLAARKGPRVQGHHGQFLAIMAQVHVMPDYPLEYDGRRFAVLDLVESEKLGCRSGTELTFKLIGLSHYLLSDATWKSDDGADWSISRLIHEEIAQPILRTAPCGGTHRLMGLAYSIRRRTKEGLPIDGEFRRAEKYLNDYHAYAFRLQNADGSFSTSWFEGPGARPDLNRRLQTSGHILEWLAFSLPKEQLQEPQMVKAVDYLAGILIEGQGRRWEIGPLGHALHALRIYQTRVFPESSSDAGNDLALEPLDPLSAGS
;
A
#
# COMPACT_ATOMS: atom_id res chain seq x y z
N MET A 1 54.64 -35.41 31.24
CA MET A 1 53.38 -36.08 31.62
C MET A 1 52.27 -35.39 30.83
N MET A 2 52.05 -35.85 29.59
CA MET A 2 51.12 -35.29 28.60
C MET A 2 49.94 -36.25 28.51
N PHE A 3 48.71 -35.77 28.69
CA PHE A 3 47.51 -36.54 28.35
C PHE A 3 46.73 -35.79 27.25
N ARG A 4 46.80 -36.37 26.05
CA ARG A 4 45.88 -36.15 24.94
C ARG A 4 44.57 -36.88 25.27
N LEU A 5 43.42 -36.22 25.12
CA LEU A 5 42.12 -36.90 25.08
C LEU A 5 41.55 -36.81 23.66
N ALA A 6 41.15 -37.96 23.16
CA ALA A 6 40.74 -38.23 21.79
C ALA A 6 39.33 -37.72 21.47
N LEU A 7 39.16 -37.14 20.28
CA LEU A 7 37.87 -36.98 19.63
C LEU A 7 37.38 -38.37 19.15
N VAL A 8 36.18 -38.76 19.58
CA VAL A 8 35.43 -39.85 18.96
C VAL A 8 34.46 -39.23 17.94
N ALA A 9 34.72 -39.48 16.65
CA ALA A 9 33.81 -39.17 15.57
C ALA A 9 32.73 -40.26 15.49
N CYS A 10 31.46 -39.87 15.61
CA CYS A 10 30.33 -40.74 15.35
C CYS A 10 29.86 -40.46 13.91
N ALA A 11 30.16 -41.36 12.99
CA ALA A 11 29.65 -41.35 11.62
C ALA A 11 28.27 -42.01 11.61
N LEU A 12 27.23 -41.24 11.33
CA LEU A 12 25.91 -41.74 10.96
C LEU A 12 25.71 -41.52 9.47
N SER A 13 25.81 -42.63 8.73
CA SER A 13 25.53 -42.72 7.30
C SER A 13 24.03 -42.59 7.06
N ILE A 14 23.58 -41.46 6.51
CA ILE A 14 22.23 -41.33 5.95
C ILE A 14 22.33 -41.53 4.44
N SER A 15 21.58 -42.53 3.96
CA SER A 15 21.44 -42.91 2.56
C SER A 15 20.87 -41.75 1.73
N LEU A 16 21.59 -41.38 0.67
CA LEU A 16 21.11 -40.52 -0.41
C LEU A 16 20.09 -41.30 -1.25
N ALA A 17 18.82 -41.20 -0.90
CA ALA A 17 17.71 -41.53 -1.79
C ALA A 17 17.22 -40.24 -2.46
N GLY A 18 17.07 -40.29 -3.78
CA GLY A 18 16.99 -39.15 -4.68
C GLY A 18 15.94 -38.10 -4.34
N VAL A 19 16.40 -36.85 -4.23
CA VAL A 19 15.54 -35.67 -4.36
C VAL A 19 15.24 -35.50 -5.84
N SER A 20 14.08 -36.00 -6.28
CA SER A 20 13.49 -35.51 -7.53
C SER A 20 13.16 -34.04 -7.35
N ASN A 21 13.68 -33.19 -8.23
CA ASN A 21 13.19 -31.82 -8.44
C ASN A 21 11.74 -31.90 -8.95
N ALA A 22 10.79 -32.08 -8.04
CA ALA A 22 9.40 -31.75 -8.30
C ALA A 22 9.27 -30.24 -8.11
N THR A 23 9.18 -29.51 -9.23
CA THR A 23 8.59 -28.17 -9.25
C THR A 23 7.28 -28.24 -8.46
N ALA A 24 7.12 -27.40 -7.44
CA ALA A 24 5.85 -27.23 -6.76
C ALA A 24 4.84 -26.70 -7.79
N ALA A 25 4.14 -27.63 -8.44
CA ALA A 25 2.92 -27.33 -9.15
C ALA A 25 1.89 -27.03 -8.06
N ASP A 26 1.85 -25.75 -7.68
CA ASP A 26 0.67 -25.01 -7.28
C ASP A 26 -0.66 -25.76 -7.51
N ASP A 27 -1.08 -26.58 -6.53
CA ASP A 27 -2.35 -27.31 -6.53
C ASP A 27 -3.49 -26.35 -6.18
N PHE A 28 -3.79 -25.44 -7.10
CA PHE A 28 -4.97 -24.58 -7.01
C PHE A 28 -6.16 -25.32 -7.61
N GLY A 29 -7.28 -25.37 -6.88
CA GLY A 29 -8.54 -25.82 -7.48
C GLY A 29 -8.91 -24.96 -8.69
N ASP A 30 -9.53 -25.56 -9.71
CA ASP A 30 -9.74 -24.98 -11.05
C ASP A 30 -10.22 -23.51 -11.04
N GLY A 31 -11.11 -23.11 -10.11
CA GLY A 31 -11.61 -21.74 -10.01
C GLY A 31 -10.58 -20.68 -9.57
N VAL A 32 -9.53 -21.06 -8.85
CA VAL A 32 -8.47 -20.13 -8.42
C VAL A 32 -7.46 -19.91 -9.54
N ALA A 33 -7.22 -20.92 -10.39
CA ALA A 33 -6.40 -20.77 -11.60
C ALA A 33 -7.06 -19.82 -12.62
N ASP A 34 -8.36 -19.96 -12.87
CA ASP A 34 -9.11 -19.04 -13.74
C ASP A 34 -9.06 -17.59 -13.23
N THR A 35 -9.11 -17.41 -11.90
CA THR A 35 -9.00 -16.09 -11.27
C THR A 35 -7.63 -15.46 -11.52
N ARG A 36 -6.55 -16.26 -11.48
CA ARG A 36 -5.17 -15.78 -11.75
C ARG A 36 -5.06 -15.16 -13.13
N ASP A 37 -5.50 -15.87 -14.17
CA ASP A 37 -5.40 -15.40 -15.56
C ASP A 37 -6.24 -14.15 -15.79
N LYS A 38 -7.43 -14.08 -15.19
CA LYS A 38 -8.29 -12.90 -15.26
C LYS A 38 -7.65 -11.69 -14.59
N VAL A 39 -7.05 -11.86 -13.41
CA VAL A 39 -6.32 -10.80 -12.69
C VAL A 39 -5.15 -10.29 -13.53
N ASN A 40 -4.32 -11.20 -14.04
CA ASN A 40 -3.15 -10.86 -14.87
C ASN A 40 -3.58 -10.08 -16.11
N ARG A 41 -4.64 -10.54 -16.79
CA ARG A 41 -5.20 -9.85 -17.96
C ARG A 41 -5.73 -8.46 -17.63
N ALA A 42 -6.46 -8.31 -16.52
CA ALA A 42 -6.96 -7.01 -16.08
C ALA A 42 -5.82 -6.03 -15.78
N ILE A 43 -4.77 -6.46 -15.06
CA ILE A 43 -3.61 -5.61 -14.77
C ILE A 43 -2.88 -5.21 -16.07
N ALA A 44 -2.61 -6.16 -16.96
CA ALA A 44 -1.90 -5.91 -18.22
C ALA A 44 -2.66 -4.97 -19.16
N MET A 45 -3.99 -5.02 -19.18
CA MET A 45 -4.81 -4.14 -20.02
C MET A 45 -4.64 -2.65 -19.69
N TYR A 46 -4.23 -2.33 -18.47
CA TYR A 46 -4.09 -0.94 -17.99
C TYR A 46 -2.62 -0.56 -17.69
N SER A 47 -1.64 -1.41 -18.03
CA SER A 47 -0.21 -1.08 -17.87
C SER A 47 0.23 0.07 -18.77
N ASP A 48 -0.43 0.24 -19.93
CA ASP A 48 -0.03 1.20 -20.96
C ASP A 48 -0.85 2.51 -20.89
N VAL A 49 -1.67 2.70 -19.85
CA VAL A 49 -2.40 3.95 -19.64
C VAL A 49 -1.41 5.01 -19.15
N LEU A 50 -0.84 5.74 -20.10
CA LEU A 50 0.19 6.74 -19.85
C LEU A 50 -0.44 8.09 -19.48
N VAL A 51 -0.31 8.44 -18.20
CA VAL A 51 -0.38 9.85 -17.81
C VAL A 51 0.86 10.58 -18.31
N ASN A 52 0.74 11.89 -18.51
CA ASN A 52 1.81 12.73 -19.01
C ASN A 52 1.90 14.03 -18.22
N THR A 53 3.09 14.62 -18.15
CA THR A 53 3.36 15.75 -17.24
C THR A 53 2.80 17.09 -17.74
N ARG A 54 2.31 17.17 -18.98
CA ARG A 54 1.63 18.37 -19.51
C ARG A 54 0.15 18.41 -19.14
N ASP A 55 -0.54 17.30 -19.31
CA ASP A 55 -2.01 17.23 -19.25
C ASP A 55 -2.50 16.77 -17.87
N HIS A 56 -1.66 16.09 -17.10
CA HIS A 56 -2.01 15.55 -15.79
C HIS A 56 -1.28 16.29 -14.68
N ASN A 57 -1.94 16.46 -13.54
CA ASN A 57 -1.41 17.12 -12.35
C ASN A 57 -0.78 16.12 -11.36
N PRO A 58 -0.04 16.56 -10.31
CA PRO A 58 0.58 15.64 -9.37
C PRO A 58 -0.39 14.68 -8.68
N TRP A 59 -1.63 15.09 -8.37
CA TRP A 59 -2.65 14.18 -7.80
C TRP A 59 -2.90 12.98 -8.71
N GLU A 60 -3.02 13.22 -10.01
CA GLU A 60 -3.26 12.18 -11.03
C GLU A 60 -2.04 11.26 -11.16
N VAL A 61 -0.82 11.81 -11.18
CA VAL A 61 0.42 11.02 -11.23
C VAL A 61 0.60 10.16 -9.97
N LEU A 62 0.23 10.67 -8.79
CA LEU A 62 0.21 9.89 -7.54
C LEU A 62 -0.71 8.66 -7.64
N HIS A 63 -1.87 8.78 -8.29
CA HIS A 63 -2.78 7.65 -8.50
C HIS A 63 -2.35 6.72 -9.65
N ALA A 64 -1.53 7.19 -10.59
CA ALA A 64 -0.83 6.28 -11.51
C ALA A 64 0.19 5.42 -10.74
N ILE A 65 0.97 6.03 -9.84
CA ILE A 65 1.97 5.34 -9.01
C ILE A 65 1.31 4.24 -8.17
N ILE A 66 0.21 4.53 -7.47
CA ILE A 66 -0.43 3.52 -6.63
C ILE A 66 -0.92 2.31 -7.44
N GLY A 67 -1.49 2.55 -8.63
CA GLY A 67 -2.05 1.47 -9.46
C GLY A 67 -1.01 0.64 -10.21
N GLN A 68 0.13 1.22 -10.56
CA GLN A 68 1.16 0.54 -11.37
C GLN A 68 2.41 0.15 -10.58
N GLY A 69 2.63 0.73 -9.40
CA GLY A 69 3.77 0.42 -8.52
C GLY A 69 4.98 1.34 -8.75
N VAL A 70 6.12 1.00 -8.13
CA VAL A 70 7.32 1.85 -8.13
C VAL A 70 7.90 2.12 -9.53
N ASN A 71 7.71 1.18 -10.46
CA ASN A 71 8.23 1.25 -11.82
C ASN A 71 7.34 2.01 -12.80
N THR A 72 6.26 2.64 -12.33
CA THR A 72 5.33 3.46 -13.12
C THR A 72 6.08 4.41 -14.03
N GLN A 73 5.81 4.34 -15.33
CA GLN A 73 6.35 5.25 -16.35
C GLN A 73 5.31 6.30 -16.72
N ILE A 74 5.76 7.52 -16.95
CA ILE A 74 4.94 8.63 -17.47
C ILE A 74 5.66 9.31 -18.62
N SER A 75 4.90 9.93 -19.52
CA SER A 75 5.50 10.72 -20.61
C SER A 75 5.87 12.11 -20.12
N ARG A 76 7.14 12.51 -20.28
CA ARG A 76 7.60 13.88 -20.05
C ARG A 76 7.04 14.81 -21.13
N GLY A 77 6.27 15.81 -20.72
CA GLY A 77 5.57 16.71 -21.63
C GLY A 77 4.22 16.11 -22.02
N GLY A 78 3.90 16.09 -23.31
CA GLY A 78 2.62 15.58 -23.81
C GLY A 78 2.62 14.07 -24.10
N PRO A 79 1.51 13.55 -24.67
CA PRO A 79 1.45 12.18 -25.18
C PRO A 79 2.59 11.92 -26.18
N GLY A 80 3.33 10.83 -25.99
CA GLY A 80 4.48 10.47 -26.83
C GLY A 80 5.82 11.12 -26.43
N GLY A 81 5.85 11.86 -25.32
CA GLY A 81 7.09 12.34 -24.71
C GLY A 81 7.97 11.22 -24.18
N GLU A 82 9.24 11.55 -23.91
CA GLU A 82 10.23 10.63 -23.33
C GLU A 82 9.70 9.98 -22.04
N PRO A 83 9.75 8.63 -21.92
CA PRO A 83 9.38 7.95 -20.68
C PRO A 83 10.31 8.32 -19.53
N VAL A 84 9.72 8.65 -18.37
CA VAL A 84 10.42 8.85 -17.11
C VAL A 84 9.69 8.13 -15.98
N THR A 85 10.41 7.76 -14.91
CA THR A 85 9.76 7.16 -13.73
C THR A 85 8.89 8.20 -13.03
N ALA A 86 7.65 7.84 -12.68
CA ALA A 86 6.73 8.73 -11.99
C ALA A 86 7.23 9.12 -10.59
N VAL A 87 7.76 8.14 -9.85
CA VAL A 87 8.37 8.35 -8.53
C VAL A 87 9.55 9.32 -8.65
N GLY A 88 10.48 9.06 -9.58
CA GLY A 88 11.62 9.95 -9.81
C GLY A 88 11.18 11.36 -10.22
N TRP A 89 10.23 11.48 -11.14
CA TRP A 89 9.73 12.78 -11.57
C TRP A 89 9.17 13.60 -10.41
N LEU A 90 8.36 13.00 -9.53
CA LEU A 90 7.79 13.71 -8.38
C LEU A 90 8.82 13.99 -7.27
N CYS A 91 9.72 13.06 -6.98
CA CYS A 91 10.77 13.24 -5.96
C CYS A 91 11.78 14.34 -6.33
N PHE A 92 12.06 14.54 -7.62
CA PHE A 92 12.88 15.66 -8.12
C PHE A 92 12.05 16.92 -8.44
N ASN A 93 10.87 17.03 -7.82
CA ASN A 93 9.92 18.14 -7.92
C ASN A 93 9.56 18.55 -9.36
N GLY A 94 9.52 17.58 -10.26
CA GLY A 94 9.07 17.76 -11.64
C GLY A 94 7.65 18.32 -11.69
N ARG A 95 7.40 19.21 -12.66
CA ARG A 95 6.09 19.83 -12.83
C ARG A 95 5.14 18.89 -13.56
N CYS A 96 3.89 18.83 -13.12
CA CYS A 96 2.80 18.09 -13.75
C CYS A 96 1.61 19.04 -13.91
N GLY A 97 1.10 19.25 -15.11
CA GLY A 97 -0.07 20.11 -15.34
C GLY A 97 0.13 21.56 -14.87
N GLY A 98 1.40 22.03 -14.88
CA GLY A 98 1.78 23.35 -14.36
C GLY A 98 2.00 23.44 -12.85
N ASP A 99 1.75 22.39 -12.08
CA ASP A 99 1.96 22.35 -10.63
C ASP A 99 3.21 21.55 -10.25
N SER A 100 3.80 21.81 -9.09
CA SER A 100 4.81 20.94 -8.50
C SER A 100 4.39 20.47 -7.11
N LEU A 101 4.81 19.28 -6.71
CA LEU A 101 4.32 18.63 -5.49
C LEU A 101 5.08 19.09 -4.25
N LEU A 102 6.40 19.20 -4.32
CA LEU A 102 7.23 19.58 -3.19
C LEU A 102 7.25 21.10 -3.01
N THR A 103 7.31 21.51 -1.76
CA THR A 103 7.35 22.91 -1.32
C THR A 103 8.25 23.05 -0.10
N TRP A 104 8.58 24.30 0.21
CA TRP A 104 9.20 24.68 1.47
C TRP A 104 8.15 25.32 2.36
N GLU A 105 7.90 24.75 3.53
CA GLU A 105 6.90 25.25 4.48
C GLU A 105 7.48 25.17 5.89
N GLN A 106 7.34 26.25 6.68
CA GLN A 106 7.80 26.31 8.08
C GLN A 106 9.27 25.86 8.28
N GLY A 107 10.14 26.19 7.33
CA GLY A 107 11.58 25.88 7.44
C GLY A 107 11.96 24.44 7.11
N ARG A 108 11.07 23.66 6.48
CA ARG A 108 11.31 22.26 6.10
C ARG A 108 10.73 21.92 4.73
N LEU A 109 11.19 20.81 4.17
CA LEU A 109 10.59 20.19 3.00
C LEU A 109 9.15 19.75 3.33
N ALA A 110 8.22 19.93 2.41
CA ALA A 110 6.85 19.47 2.56
C ALA A 110 6.25 19.13 1.20
N ALA A 111 5.11 18.45 1.19
CA ALA A 111 4.29 18.26 0.01
C ALA A 111 3.06 19.18 0.05
N ARG A 112 2.78 19.89 -1.03
CA ARG A 112 1.63 20.82 -1.12
C ARG A 112 0.32 20.05 -1.05
N LYS A 113 -0.61 20.53 -0.23
CA LYS A 113 -1.98 20.01 -0.16
C LYS A 113 -2.96 20.88 -0.97
N GLY A 114 -3.81 20.25 -1.78
CA GLY A 114 -4.82 20.93 -2.58
C GLY A 114 -5.36 20.09 -3.75
N PRO A 115 -6.37 20.58 -4.50
CA PRO A 115 -7.13 19.79 -5.49
C PRO A 115 -6.33 19.21 -6.68
N ARG A 116 -5.11 19.68 -6.91
CA ARG A 116 -4.24 19.26 -8.02
C ARG A 116 -2.93 18.61 -7.55
N VAL A 117 -2.68 18.58 -6.25
CA VAL A 117 -1.45 18.07 -5.64
C VAL A 117 -1.82 16.92 -4.69
N GLN A 118 -1.27 16.82 -3.49
CA GLN A 118 -1.82 15.83 -2.56
C GLN A 118 -3.18 16.31 -2.00
N GLY A 119 -4.20 15.46 -1.99
CA GLY A 119 -5.52 15.79 -1.44
C GLY A 119 -5.53 15.82 0.10
N HIS A 120 -4.63 15.06 0.73
CA HIS A 120 -4.56 14.85 2.17
C HIS A 120 -3.13 15.00 2.68
N HIS A 121 -2.94 15.50 3.90
CA HIS A 121 -1.60 15.57 4.48
C HIS A 121 -1.01 14.16 4.64
N GLY A 122 0.27 13.99 4.32
CA GLY A 122 0.94 12.69 4.33
C GLY A 122 0.60 11.76 3.17
N GLN A 123 -0.26 12.14 2.22
CA GLN A 123 -0.62 11.26 1.09
C GLN A 123 0.58 10.95 0.19
N PHE A 124 1.47 11.92 -0.05
CA PHE A 124 2.68 11.62 -0.83
C PHE A 124 3.55 10.55 -0.14
N LEU A 125 3.82 10.72 1.16
CA LEU A 125 4.56 9.75 1.96
C LEU A 125 3.86 8.38 2.02
N ALA A 126 2.54 8.37 2.16
CA ALA A 126 1.74 7.14 2.17
C ALA A 126 1.83 6.37 0.84
N ILE A 127 1.91 7.07 -0.30
CA ILE A 127 2.07 6.42 -1.60
C ILE A 127 3.48 5.88 -1.76
N MET A 128 4.52 6.63 -1.34
CA MET A 128 5.89 6.12 -1.28
C MET A 128 5.99 4.84 -0.45
N ALA A 129 5.34 4.81 0.72
CA ALA A 129 5.25 3.63 1.57
C ALA A 129 4.51 2.44 0.91
N GLN A 130 3.42 2.70 0.19
CA GLN A 130 2.63 1.66 -0.48
C GLN A 130 3.35 1.05 -1.69
N VAL A 131 4.19 1.83 -2.37
CA VAL A 131 5.04 1.31 -3.46
C VAL A 131 6.47 1.01 -3.02
N HIS A 132 6.73 0.93 -1.71
CA HIS A 132 8.01 0.49 -1.12
C HIS A 132 9.23 1.31 -1.54
N VAL A 133 9.08 2.63 -1.70
CA VAL A 133 10.22 3.52 -1.95
C VAL A 133 11.11 3.57 -0.70
N MET A 134 12.41 3.37 -0.92
CA MET A 134 13.41 3.31 0.15
C MET A 134 13.49 4.63 0.94
N PRO A 135 13.78 4.56 2.26
CA PRO A 135 13.85 5.75 3.12
C PRO A 135 14.94 6.75 2.71
N ASP A 136 16.03 6.29 2.10
CA ASP A 136 17.14 7.10 1.62
C ASP A 136 16.99 7.55 0.15
N TYR A 137 15.86 7.23 -0.50
CA TYR A 137 15.61 7.62 -1.89
C TYR A 137 15.65 9.14 -2.03
N PRO A 138 16.38 9.69 -3.02
CA PRO A 138 16.65 11.11 -3.11
C PRO A 138 15.41 11.93 -3.48
N LEU A 139 15.25 13.07 -2.80
CA LEU A 139 14.34 14.15 -3.17
C LEU A 139 15.16 15.40 -3.51
N GLU A 140 14.63 16.24 -4.39
CA GLU A 140 15.24 17.53 -4.72
C GLU A 140 14.21 18.65 -4.66
N TYR A 141 14.56 19.73 -3.97
CA TYR A 141 13.78 20.96 -3.96
C TYR A 141 14.71 22.17 -3.97
N ASP A 142 14.53 23.06 -4.95
CA ASP A 142 15.29 24.31 -5.08
C ASP A 142 16.83 24.10 -5.08
N GLY A 143 17.28 23.09 -5.83
CA GLY A 143 18.69 22.70 -5.94
C GLY A 143 19.29 22.05 -4.69
N ARG A 144 18.50 21.87 -3.62
CA ARG A 144 18.90 21.18 -2.40
C ARG A 144 18.45 19.73 -2.44
N ARG A 145 19.32 18.83 -1.99
CA ARG A 145 19.05 17.39 -1.89
C ARG A 145 18.51 17.04 -0.50
N PHE A 146 17.56 16.12 -0.51
CA PHE A 146 16.88 15.54 0.64
C PHE A 146 16.72 14.03 0.39
N ALA A 147 16.12 13.32 1.34
CA ALA A 147 15.69 11.94 1.24
C ALA A 147 14.23 11.77 1.68
N VAL A 148 13.64 10.61 1.44
CA VAL A 148 12.27 10.29 1.91
C VAL A 148 12.18 10.45 3.44
N LEU A 149 13.25 10.18 4.17
CA LEU A 149 13.33 10.45 5.62
C LEU A 149 13.10 11.92 6.00
N ASP A 150 13.49 12.90 5.18
CA ASP A 150 13.19 14.32 5.45
C ASP A 150 11.68 14.59 5.36
N LEU A 151 10.98 13.88 4.48
CA LEU A 151 9.52 13.91 4.40
C LEU A 151 8.89 13.22 5.61
N VAL A 152 9.45 12.09 6.09
CA VAL A 152 9.03 11.43 7.34
C VAL A 152 9.11 12.40 8.52
N GLU A 153 10.22 13.12 8.69
CA GLU A 153 10.38 14.12 9.75
C GLU A 153 9.37 15.26 9.64
N SER A 154 9.10 15.70 8.41
CA SER A 154 8.13 16.76 8.16
C SER A 154 6.70 16.32 8.48
N GLU A 155 6.34 15.07 8.17
CA GLU A 155 5.03 14.52 8.49
C GLU A 155 4.87 14.25 9.99
N LYS A 156 5.92 13.81 10.70
CA LYS A 156 5.98 13.68 12.18
C LYS A 156 5.69 15.02 12.85
N LEU A 157 6.43 16.06 12.46
CA LEU A 157 6.30 17.38 13.07
C LEU A 157 4.91 18.00 12.83
N GLY A 158 4.31 17.72 11.68
CA GLY A 158 2.97 18.20 11.31
C GLY A 158 1.80 17.39 11.86
N CYS A 159 2.00 16.47 12.80
CA CYS A 159 0.90 15.77 13.47
C CYS A 159 0.08 16.74 14.35
N ARG A 160 -1.25 16.68 14.24
CA ARG A 160 -2.20 17.56 14.96
C ARG A 160 -3.43 16.80 15.40
N SER A 161 -3.87 17.04 16.63
CA SER A 161 -5.07 16.38 17.14
C SER A 161 -6.34 16.84 16.45
N GLY A 162 -7.28 15.91 16.28
CA GLY A 162 -8.57 16.19 15.65
C GLY A 162 -8.50 16.46 14.15
N THR A 163 -7.33 16.29 13.53
CA THR A 163 -7.17 16.31 12.07
C THR A 163 -7.23 14.89 11.50
N GLU A 164 -7.30 14.78 10.19
CA GLU A 164 -7.12 13.49 9.52
C GLU A 164 -5.63 13.12 9.52
N LEU A 165 -5.30 12.03 10.23
CA LEU A 165 -3.95 11.49 10.37
C LEU A 165 -3.77 10.22 9.54
N THR A 166 -4.83 9.73 8.89
CA THR A 166 -4.90 8.49 8.11
C THR A 166 -3.66 8.23 7.23
N PHE A 167 -3.30 9.16 6.35
CA PHE A 167 -2.18 8.96 5.43
C PHE A 167 -0.82 9.08 6.12
N LYS A 168 -0.70 9.95 7.13
CA LYS A 168 0.47 9.95 8.01
C LYS A 168 0.62 8.59 8.71
N LEU A 169 -0.46 7.99 9.19
CA LEU A 169 -0.41 6.67 9.83
C LEU A 169 0.10 5.58 8.86
N ILE A 170 -0.33 5.59 7.59
CA ILE A 170 0.20 4.67 6.56
C ILE A 170 1.71 4.88 6.39
N GLY A 171 2.14 6.11 6.11
CA GLY A 171 3.55 6.43 5.86
C GLY A 171 4.44 6.18 7.07
N LEU A 172 4.07 6.70 8.23
CA LEU A 172 4.85 6.58 9.46
C LEU A 172 4.92 5.15 9.97
N SER A 173 3.84 4.35 9.85
CA SER A 173 3.90 2.93 10.23
C SER A 173 4.79 2.11 9.29
N HIS A 174 5.03 2.58 8.07
CA HIS A 174 5.96 1.93 7.15
C HIS A 174 7.41 2.24 7.51
N TYR A 175 7.72 3.53 7.74
CA TYR A 175 9.10 4.01 7.91
C TYR A 175 9.61 3.99 9.35
N LEU A 176 8.74 3.97 10.36
CA LEU A 176 9.13 3.97 11.78
C LEU A 176 8.90 2.63 12.47
N LEU A 177 9.56 2.44 13.61
CA LEU A 177 9.23 1.37 14.55
C LEU A 177 7.83 1.57 15.14
N SER A 178 7.13 0.48 15.51
CA SER A 178 5.76 0.60 16.04
C SER A 178 5.69 1.23 17.45
N ASP A 179 6.80 1.31 18.17
CA ASP A 179 6.95 1.98 19.47
C ASP A 179 7.57 3.38 19.38
N ALA A 180 7.83 3.88 18.17
CA ALA A 180 8.42 5.19 17.96
C ALA A 180 7.58 6.30 18.62
N THR A 181 8.30 7.25 19.23
CA THR A 181 7.73 8.46 19.83
C THR A 181 8.44 9.69 19.29
N TRP A 182 7.74 10.82 19.21
CA TRP A 182 8.29 12.09 18.75
C TRP A 182 7.51 13.27 19.32
N LYS A 183 8.08 14.47 19.20
CA LYS A 183 7.35 15.72 19.46
C LYS A 183 6.95 16.37 18.14
N SER A 184 5.71 16.84 18.05
CA SER A 184 5.31 17.73 16.96
C SER A 184 5.89 19.13 17.18
N ASP A 185 5.85 19.96 16.14
CA ASP A 185 6.32 21.35 16.19
C ASP A 185 5.50 22.27 17.12
N ASP A 186 4.29 21.87 17.53
CA ASP A 186 3.49 22.50 18.59
C ASP A 186 3.83 21.98 20.00
N GLY A 187 4.83 21.08 20.10
CA GLY A 187 5.34 20.52 21.35
C GLY A 187 4.58 19.31 21.89
N ALA A 188 3.50 18.86 21.23
CA ALA A 188 2.73 17.70 21.67
C ALA A 188 3.49 16.38 21.47
N ASP A 189 3.32 15.44 22.40
CA ASP A 189 3.94 14.11 22.34
C ASP A 189 3.14 13.14 21.48
N TRP A 190 3.75 12.59 20.46
CA TRP A 190 3.14 11.65 19.52
C TRP A 190 3.81 10.28 19.56
N SER A 191 3.03 9.28 19.17
CA SER A 191 3.46 7.90 18.99
C SER A 191 2.56 7.22 17.96
N ILE A 192 2.98 6.09 17.41
CA ILE A 192 2.11 5.28 16.54
C ILE A 192 0.83 4.88 17.28
N SER A 193 0.94 4.51 18.56
CA SER A 193 -0.19 4.22 19.44
C SER A 193 -1.19 5.39 19.54
N ARG A 194 -0.70 6.63 19.68
CA ARG A 194 -1.56 7.82 19.66
C ARG A 194 -2.22 8.04 18.30
N LEU A 195 -1.50 7.87 17.20
CA LEU A 195 -2.08 7.98 15.85
C LEU A 195 -3.24 6.98 15.67
N ILE A 196 -3.06 5.73 16.12
CA ILE A 196 -4.11 4.70 16.12
C ILE A 196 -5.31 5.15 16.95
N HIS A 197 -5.06 5.62 18.18
CA HIS A 197 -6.12 6.08 19.08
C HIS A 197 -6.99 7.17 18.43
N GLU A 198 -6.33 8.19 17.86
CA GLU A 198 -7.02 9.32 17.23
C GLU A 198 -7.78 8.92 15.97
N GLU A 199 -7.21 8.03 15.15
CA GLU A 199 -7.90 7.53 13.96
C GLU A 199 -9.12 6.66 14.31
N ILE A 200 -9.02 5.76 15.30
CA ILE A 200 -10.18 4.94 15.74
C ILE A 200 -11.34 5.81 16.23
N ALA A 201 -11.05 6.97 16.85
CA ALA A 201 -12.07 7.89 17.33
C ALA A 201 -12.84 8.58 16.20
N GLN A 202 -12.29 8.60 14.97
CA GLN A 202 -12.93 9.21 13.81
C GLN A 202 -13.89 8.22 13.12
N PRO A 203 -15.12 8.64 12.78
CA PRO A 203 -16.14 7.71 12.29
C PRO A 203 -15.90 7.28 10.83
N ILE A 204 -16.25 6.02 10.52
CA ILE A 204 -16.28 5.48 9.15
C ILE A 204 -17.68 5.73 8.59
N LEU A 205 -17.84 6.81 7.83
CA LEU A 205 -19.12 7.26 7.26
C LEU A 205 -19.03 7.37 5.74
N ARG A 206 -20.19 7.39 5.05
CA ARG A 206 -20.24 7.64 3.60
C ARG A 206 -19.59 8.98 3.19
N THR A 207 -19.63 9.97 4.09
CA THR A 207 -19.05 11.31 3.89
C THR A 207 -17.54 11.36 4.14
N ALA A 208 -16.97 10.31 4.76
CA ALA A 208 -15.52 10.20 4.87
C ALA A 208 -14.92 10.02 3.46
N PRO A 209 -13.73 10.58 3.20
CA PRO A 209 -13.00 10.34 1.96
C PRO A 209 -12.90 8.83 1.67
N CYS A 210 -13.33 8.44 0.47
CA CYS A 210 -13.40 7.04 0.03
C CYS A 210 -14.09 6.09 1.03
N GLY A 211 -15.11 6.58 1.74
CA GLY A 211 -15.87 5.77 2.70
C GLY A 211 -15.10 5.33 3.94
N GLY A 212 -13.92 5.90 4.20
CA GLY A 212 -13.06 5.56 5.34
C GLY A 212 -12.13 4.36 5.13
N THR A 213 -12.05 3.79 3.92
CA THR A 213 -11.15 2.65 3.65
C THR A 213 -9.68 2.98 3.88
N HIS A 214 -9.24 4.20 3.59
CA HIS A 214 -7.86 4.62 3.85
C HIS A 214 -7.52 4.59 5.35
N ARG A 215 -8.49 4.90 6.22
CA ARG A 215 -8.30 4.80 7.67
C ARG A 215 -8.09 3.35 8.09
N LEU A 216 -8.93 2.45 7.58
CA LEU A 216 -8.76 1.02 7.80
C LEU A 216 -7.41 0.53 7.24
N MET A 217 -6.94 1.08 6.12
CA MET A 217 -5.60 0.83 5.58
C MET A 217 -4.50 1.29 6.54
N GLY A 218 -4.57 2.53 7.07
CA GLY A 218 -3.60 3.04 8.04
C GLY A 218 -3.51 2.19 9.30
N LEU A 219 -4.66 1.78 9.85
CA LEU A 219 -4.71 0.86 10.98
C LEU A 219 -4.06 -0.48 10.62
N ALA A 220 -4.35 -1.05 9.44
CA ALA A 220 -3.75 -2.30 9.00
C ALA A 220 -2.22 -2.21 8.85
N TYR A 221 -1.70 -1.09 8.33
CA TYR A 221 -0.25 -0.83 8.26
C TYR A 221 0.40 -0.87 9.64
N SER A 222 -0.21 -0.22 10.64
CA SER A 222 0.32 -0.19 12.00
C SER A 222 0.36 -1.57 12.66
N ILE A 223 -0.67 -2.39 12.45
CA ILE A 223 -0.72 -3.77 12.96
C ILE A 223 0.31 -4.64 12.26
N ARG A 224 0.37 -4.59 10.93
CA ARG A 224 1.33 -5.38 10.17
C ARG A 224 2.77 -5.05 10.55
N ARG A 225 3.07 -3.77 10.80
CA ARG A 225 4.38 -3.33 11.30
C ARG A 225 4.70 -3.96 12.65
N ARG A 226 3.80 -3.85 13.62
CA ARG A 226 4.00 -4.41 14.97
C ARG A 226 4.13 -5.93 14.97
N THR A 227 3.31 -6.62 14.18
CA THR A 227 3.41 -8.08 14.00
C THR A 227 4.76 -8.47 13.41
N LYS A 228 5.26 -7.73 12.41
CA LYS A 228 6.57 -7.99 11.81
C LYS A 228 7.72 -7.79 12.80
N GLU A 229 7.59 -6.85 13.73
CA GLU A 229 8.55 -6.63 14.82
C GLU A 229 8.50 -7.72 15.91
N GLY A 230 7.55 -8.66 15.84
CA GLY A 230 7.37 -9.70 16.86
C GLY A 230 6.88 -9.15 18.20
N LEU A 231 6.36 -7.92 18.23
CA LEU A 231 5.89 -7.27 19.45
C LEU A 231 4.43 -7.67 19.78
N PRO A 232 4.04 -7.70 21.07
CA PRO A 232 2.69 -8.06 21.47
C PRO A 232 1.63 -7.13 20.90
N ILE A 233 0.53 -7.68 20.38
CA ILE A 233 -0.65 -6.89 19.98
C ILE A 233 -1.49 -6.58 21.23
N ASP A 234 -1.22 -5.43 21.84
CA ASP A 234 -1.81 -4.92 23.08
C ASP A 234 -2.21 -3.44 22.95
N GLY A 235 -2.85 -2.88 24.00
CA GLY A 235 -3.26 -1.48 24.04
C GLY A 235 -4.05 -1.01 22.81
N GLU A 236 -3.62 0.08 22.21
CA GLU A 236 -4.23 0.65 21.00
C GLU A 236 -4.12 -0.27 19.78
N PHE A 237 -3.06 -1.07 19.67
CA PHE A 237 -2.93 -2.06 18.59
C PHE A 237 -3.98 -3.15 18.71
N ARG A 238 -4.26 -3.65 19.92
CA ARG A 238 -5.38 -4.61 20.12
C ARG A 238 -6.73 -3.98 19.80
N ARG A 239 -6.94 -2.71 20.11
CA ARG A 239 -8.15 -1.98 19.72
C ARG A 239 -8.28 -1.89 18.21
N ALA A 240 -7.20 -1.55 17.50
CA ALA A 240 -7.16 -1.51 16.04
C ALA A 240 -7.40 -2.88 15.39
N GLU A 241 -6.79 -3.95 15.91
CA GLU A 241 -7.01 -5.32 15.42
C GLU A 241 -8.49 -5.71 15.53
N LYS A 242 -9.11 -5.49 16.69
CA LYS A 242 -10.55 -5.74 16.85
C LYS A 242 -11.38 -4.90 15.86
N TYR A 243 -11.05 -3.61 15.74
CA TYR A 243 -11.74 -2.69 14.84
C TYR A 243 -11.68 -3.17 13.38
N LEU A 244 -10.50 -3.59 12.92
CA LEU A 244 -10.30 -4.14 11.58
C LEU A 244 -11.12 -5.41 11.36
N ASN A 245 -11.08 -6.35 12.30
CA ASN A 245 -11.82 -7.61 12.22
C ASN A 245 -13.34 -7.38 12.14
N ASP A 246 -13.86 -6.42 12.92
CA ASP A 246 -15.28 -6.05 12.86
C ASP A 246 -15.65 -5.51 11.46
N TYR A 247 -14.81 -4.65 10.86
CA TYR A 247 -15.03 -4.14 9.52
C TYR A 247 -14.80 -5.17 8.41
N HIS A 248 -13.91 -6.15 8.60
CA HIS A 248 -13.72 -7.25 7.64
C HIS A 248 -15.01 -8.04 7.51
N ALA A 249 -15.55 -8.49 8.65
CA ALA A 249 -16.83 -9.19 8.71
C ALA A 249 -17.96 -8.33 8.14
N TYR A 250 -17.96 -7.02 8.44
CA TYR A 250 -18.99 -6.12 7.95
C TYR A 250 -18.93 -5.91 6.43
N ALA A 251 -17.73 -5.76 5.85
CA ALA A 251 -17.54 -5.63 4.40
C ALA A 251 -18.15 -6.82 3.65
N PHE A 252 -17.86 -8.04 4.11
CA PHE A 252 -18.40 -9.26 3.51
C PHE A 252 -19.91 -9.41 3.72
N ARG A 253 -20.45 -8.99 4.88
CA ARG A 253 -21.91 -8.93 5.09
C ARG A 253 -22.61 -7.99 4.10
N LEU A 254 -21.93 -6.93 3.65
CA LEU A 254 -22.44 -5.97 2.68
C LEU A 254 -22.13 -6.33 1.21
N GLN A 255 -21.44 -7.45 0.96
CA GLN A 255 -21.08 -7.88 -0.38
C GLN A 255 -22.35 -8.25 -1.18
N ASN A 256 -22.42 -7.78 -2.41
CA ASN A 256 -23.52 -8.08 -3.33
C ASN A 256 -23.38 -9.48 -3.92
N ALA A 257 -24.50 -10.00 -4.44
CA ALA A 257 -24.56 -11.34 -5.03
C ALA A 257 -23.66 -11.55 -6.25
N ASP A 258 -23.15 -10.49 -6.89
CA ASP A 258 -22.19 -10.57 -8.01
C ASP A 258 -20.73 -10.40 -7.57
N GLY A 259 -20.46 -10.26 -6.27
CA GLY A 259 -19.11 -10.08 -5.73
C GLY A 259 -18.71 -8.64 -5.46
N SER A 260 -19.43 -7.66 -6.02
CA SER A 260 -19.14 -6.25 -5.76
C SER A 260 -19.39 -5.89 -4.30
N PHE A 261 -18.67 -4.89 -3.77
CA PHE A 261 -19.00 -4.33 -2.47
C PHE A 261 -20.10 -3.26 -2.58
N SER A 262 -20.64 -2.88 -1.42
CA SER A 262 -21.73 -1.91 -1.36
C SER A 262 -21.35 -0.56 -1.96
N THR A 263 -22.17 -0.11 -2.90
CA THR A 263 -22.09 1.24 -3.48
C THR A 263 -22.42 2.35 -2.47
N SER A 264 -22.85 2.01 -1.26
CA SER A 264 -23.06 2.92 -0.13
C SER A 264 -21.91 2.86 0.89
N TRP A 265 -20.76 2.28 0.53
CA TRP A 265 -19.65 2.02 1.46
C TRP A 265 -20.12 1.17 2.65
N PHE A 266 -19.78 1.58 3.88
CA PHE A 266 -20.16 0.94 5.13
C PHE A 266 -21.49 1.48 5.72
N GLU A 267 -22.20 2.39 5.05
CA GLU A 267 -23.50 2.91 5.55
C GLU A 267 -24.59 1.82 5.56
N GLY A 268 -24.51 0.87 4.62
CA GLY A 268 -25.44 -0.24 4.51
C GLY A 268 -25.39 -0.88 3.12
N PRO A 269 -26.31 -1.80 2.80
CA PRO A 269 -26.38 -2.45 1.49
C PRO A 269 -26.60 -1.44 0.35
N GLY A 270 -26.02 -1.72 -0.83
CA GLY A 270 -26.19 -0.87 -2.00
C GLY A 270 -25.60 -1.47 -3.28
N ALA A 271 -26.38 -1.50 -4.35
CA ALA A 271 -26.00 -2.06 -5.64
C ALA A 271 -26.39 -1.13 -6.81
N ARG A 272 -25.89 0.11 -6.81
CA ARG A 272 -26.13 1.04 -7.93
C ARG A 272 -25.57 0.47 -9.25
N PRO A 273 -26.25 0.65 -10.38
CA PRO A 273 -25.78 0.16 -11.67
C PRO A 273 -24.61 0.95 -12.27
N ASP A 274 -24.27 2.12 -11.70
CA ASP A 274 -23.17 2.96 -12.19
C ASP A 274 -21.79 2.29 -12.01
N LEU A 275 -21.18 1.89 -13.12
CA LEU A 275 -19.89 1.20 -13.13
C LEU A 275 -18.77 2.05 -12.49
N ASN A 276 -18.78 3.38 -12.60
CA ASN A 276 -17.76 4.21 -11.96
C ASN A 276 -17.85 4.10 -10.43
N ARG A 277 -19.06 4.21 -9.89
CA ARG A 277 -19.30 4.02 -8.46
C ARG A 277 -18.98 2.60 -7.99
N ARG A 278 -19.28 1.59 -8.80
CA ARG A 278 -18.98 0.18 -8.47
C ARG A 278 -17.48 -0.09 -8.45
N LEU A 279 -16.72 0.41 -9.45
CA LEU A 279 -15.27 0.38 -9.47
C LEU A 279 -14.69 1.11 -8.26
N GLN A 280 -15.16 2.33 -7.98
CA GLN A 280 -14.72 3.13 -6.84
C GLN A 280 -14.89 2.38 -5.52
N THR A 281 -16.10 1.90 -5.22
CA THR A 281 -16.38 1.27 -3.92
C THR A 281 -15.73 -0.11 -3.79
N SER A 282 -15.82 -0.94 -4.84
CA SER A 282 -15.25 -2.28 -4.81
C SER A 282 -13.72 -2.26 -4.84
N GLY A 283 -13.11 -1.37 -5.62
CA GLY A 283 -11.65 -1.21 -5.69
C GLY A 283 -11.05 -0.83 -4.34
N HIS A 284 -11.56 0.22 -3.69
CA HIS A 284 -11.03 0.67 -2.39
C HIS A 284 -11.27 -0.33 -1.26
N ILE A 285 -12.44 -0.98 -1.21
CA ILE A 285 -12.72 -1.98 -0.17
C ILE A 285 -11.85 -3.23 -0.41
N LEU A 286 -11.74 -3.69 -1.65
CA LEU A 286 -10.92 -4.85 -1.98
C LEU A 286 -9.43 -4.58 -1.74
N GLU A 287 -8.93 -3.38 -2.05
CA GLU A 287 -7.55 -2.98 -1.78
C GLU A 287 -7.19 -3.16 -0.31
N TRP A 288 -8.04 -2.63 0.57
CA TRP A 288 -7.87 -2.79 2.01
C TRP A 288 -7.97 -4.25 2.46
N LEU A 289 -8.96 -5.00 1.99
CA LEU A 289 -9.11 -6.43 2.34
C LEU A 289 -7.91 -7.25 1.87
N ALA A 290 -7.48 -7.07 0.62
CA ALA A 290 -6.32 -7.75 0.04
C ALA A 290 -5.04 -7.45 0.83
N PHE A 291 -4.90 -6.24 1.38
CA PHE A 291 -3.75 -5.88 2.22
C PHE A 291 -3.82 -6.46 3.64
N SER A 292 -5.00 -6.47 4.26
CA SER A 292 -5.16 -6.63 5.71
C SER A 292 -5.66 -8.00 6.17
N LEU A 293 -6.32 -8.77 5.32
CA LEU A 293 -6.77 -10.12 5.67
C LEU A 293 -5.59 -11.08 5.87
N PRO A 294 -5.71 -12.11 6.73
CA PRO A 294 -4.80 -13.25 6.77
C PRO A 294 -4.70 -13.94 5.41
N LYS A 295 -3.55 -14.58 5.12
CA LYS A 295 -3.30 -15.18 3.79
C LYS A 295 -4.33 -16.27 3.46
N GLU A 296 -4.78 -17.00 4.47
CA GLU A 296 -5.74 -18.10 4.37
C GLU A 296 -7.11 -17.60 3.90
N GLN A 297 -7.52 -16.41 4.36
CA GLN A 297 -8.81 -15.81 3.99
C GLN A 297 -8.82 -15.22 2.58
N LEU A 298 -7.64 -14.99 1.97
CA LEU A 298 -7.58 -14.44 0.63
C LEU A 298 -8.17 -15.39 -0.42
N GLN A 299 -8.15 -16.70 -0.17
CA GLN A 299 -8.67 -17.70 -1.09
C GLN A 299 -10.10 -18.15 -0.74
N GLU A 300 -10.74 -17.53 0.25
CA GLU A 300 -12.14 -17.83 0.57
C GLU A 300 -13.08 -17.42 -0.58
N PRO A 301 -14.20 -18.13 -0.78
CA PRO A 301 -15.10 -17.90 -1.92
C PRO A 301 -15.57 -16.44 -2.07
N GLN A 302 -15.84 -15.76 -0.95
CA GLN A 302 -16.26 -14.34 -0.93
C GLN A 302 -15.17 -13.39 -1.44
N MET A 303 -13.90 -13.66 -1.09
CA MET A 303 -12.77 -12.86 -1.54
C MET A 303 -12.47 -13.12 -3.03
N VAL A 304 -12.42 -14.38 -3.44
CA VAL A 304 -12.24 -14.78 -4.85
C VAL A 304 -13.30 -14.14 -5.73
N LYS A 305 -14.57 -14.14 -5.28
CA LYS A 305 -15.66 -13.50 -6.00
C LYS A 305 -15.52 -11.98 -6.11
N ALA A 306 -14.99 -11.31 -5.09
CA ALA A 306 -14.72 -9.86 -5.15
C ALA A 306 -13.60 -9.54 -6.15
N VAL A 307 -12.55 -10.37 -6.17
CA VAL A 307 -11.44 -10.27 -7.13
C VAL A 307 -11.92 -10.53 -8.54
N ASP A 308 -12.69 -11.59 -8.76
CA ASP A 308 -13.28 -11.94 -10.06
C ASP A 308 -14.16 -10.82 -10.59
N TYR A 309 -15.01 -10.24 -9.72
CA TYR A 309 -15.84 -9.09 -10.06
C TYR A 309 -14.99 -7.88 -10.48
N LEU A 310 -13.98 -7.51 -9.68
CA LEU A 310 -13.15 -6.33 -9.96
C LEU A 310 -12.29 -6.49 -11.22
N ALA A 311 -11.75 -7.69 -11.46
CA ALA A 311 -11.05 -7.98 -12.71
C ALA A 311 -12.02 -7.98 -13.90
N GLY A 312 -13.23 -8.51 -13.73
CA GLY A 312 -14.29 -8.54 -14.74
C GLY A 312 -14.72 -7.15 -15.19
N ILE A 313 -15.05 -6.25 -14.25
CA ILE A 313 -15.47 -4.88 -14.59
C ILE A 313 -14.39 -4.10 -15.34
N LEU A 314 -13.11 -4.35 -15.04
CA LEU A 314 -11.98 -3.75 -15.75
C LEU A 314 -11.85 -4.30 -17.17
N ILE A 315 -11.93 -5.63 -17.34
CA ILE A 315 -11.84 -6.27 -18.66
C ILE A 315 -13.02 -5.87 -19.56
N GLU A 316 -14.24 -5.90 -19.03
CA GLU A 316 -15.46 -5.50 -19.77
C GLU A 316 -15.48 -4.00 -20.06
N GLY A 317 -14.86 -3.21 -19.19
CA GLY A 317 -14.69 -1.77 -19.36
C GLY A 317 -13.50 -1.37 -20.23
N GLN A 318 -12.93 -2.28 -21.03
CA GLN A 318 -11.85 -1.94 -21.94
C GLN A 318 -12.24 -0.77 -22.86
N GLY A 319 -11.37 0.23 -22.96
CA GLY A 319 -11.63 1.45 -23.74
C GLY A 319 -12.53 2.48 -23.05
N ARG A 320 -13.09 2.19 -21.87
CA ARG A 320 -13.76 3.19 -21.04
C ARG A 320 -12.72 4.15 -20.44
N ARG A 321 -13.06 5.44 -20.42
CA ARG A 321 -12.33 6.43 -19.64
C ARG A 321 -12.76 6.35 -18.16
N TRP A 322 -12.00 5.59 -17.38
CA TRP A 322 -12.18 5.54 -15.92
C TRP A 322 -11.67 6.81 -15.25
N GLU A 323 -12.23 7.12 -14.09
CA GLU A 323 -11.62 8.09 -13.18
C GLU A 323 -10.30 7.52 -12.64
N ILE A 324 -9.24 8.32 -12.69
CA ILE A 324 -7.88 7.84 -12.40
C ILE A 324 -7.70 7.35 -10.95
N GLY A 325 -8.36 8.00 -9.99
CA GLY A 325 -8.30 7.59 -8.59
C GLY A 325 -8.88 6.18 -8.37
N PRO A 326 -10.18 5.97 -8.66
CA PRO A 326 -10.80 4.64 -8.63
C PRO A 326 -10.04 3.56 -9.42
N LEU A 327 -9.53 3.90 -10.62
CA LEU A 327 -8.73 2.96 -11.42
C LEU A 327 -7.43 2.57 -10.71
N GLY A 328 -6.70 3.55 -10.16
CA GLY A 328 -5.47 3.32 -9.41
C GLY A 328 -5.68 2.35 -8.25
N HIS A 329 -6.68 2.60 -7.40
CA HIS A 329 -7.00 1.73 -6.26
C HIS A 329 -7.48 0.34 -6.69
N ALA A 330 -8.23 0.22 -7.78
CA ALA A 330 -8.65 -1.07 -8.31
C ALA A 330 -7.46 -1.91 -8.80
N LEU A 331 -6.54 -1.31 -9.54
CA LEU A 331 -5.32 -1.99 -10.00
C LEU A 331 -4.41 -2.36 -8.82
N HIS A 332 -4.27 -1.48 -7.83
CA HIS A 332 -3.50 -1.75 -6.63
C HIS A 332 -4.09 -2.94 -5.84
N ALA A 333 -5.42 -3.01 -5.68
CA ALA A 333 -6.08 -4.15 -5.06
C ALA A 333 -5.74 -5.47 -5.74
N LEU A 334 -5.82 -5.51 -7.07
CA LEU A 334 -5.50 -6.70 -7.86
C LEU A 334 -4.02 -7.09 -7.75
N ARG A 335 -3.11 -6.12 -7.72
CA ARG A 335 -1.66 -6.37 -7.53
C ARG A 335 -1.35 -6.90 -6.14
N ILE A 336 -1.91 -6.32 -5.09
CA ILE A 336 -1.73 -6.83 -3.72
C ILE A 336 -2.21 -8.29 -3.65
N TYR A 337 -3.38 -8.59 -4.22
CA TYR A 337 -3.91 -9.94 -4.26
C TYR A 337 -2.99 -10.89 -5.04
N GLN A 338 -2.58 -10.50 -6.25
CA GLN A 338 -1.65 -11.25 -7.10
C GLN A 338 -0.37 -11.59 -6.35
N THR A 339 0.31 -10.60 -5.74
CA THR A 339 1.56 -10.82 -5.00
C THR A 339 1.37 -11.75 -3.80
N ARG A 340 0.23 -11.67 -3.09
CA ARG A 340 0.00 -12.46 -1.87
C ARG A 340 -0.48 -13.89 -2.14
N VAL A 341 -1.17 -14.12 -3.24
CA VAL A 341 -1.82 -15.41 -3.56
C VAL A 341 -1.12 -16.17 -4.68
N PHE A 342 -0.57 -15.46 -5.67
CA PHE A 342 0.11 -16.02 -6.84
C PHE A 342 1.56 -15.53 -6.90
N PRO A 343 2.40 -15.81 -5.89
CA PRO A 343 3.79 -15.40 -5.95
C PRO A 343 4.43 -16.04 -7.19
N GLU A 344 5.07 -15.23 -8.04
CA GLU A 344 5.78 -15.76 -9.20
C GLU A 344 6.84 -16.76 -8.74
N SER A 345 6.94 -17.90 -9.43
CA SER A 345 7.97 -18.89 -9.20
C SER A 345 9.34 -18.33 -9.59
N SER A 346 10.01 -17.67 -8.64
CA SER A 346 11.44 -17.34 -8.60
C SER A 346 12.14 -17.04 -9.94
N SER A 347 12.07 -15.78 -10.37
CA SER A 347 13.21 -15.08 -11.00
C SER A 347 13.41 -13.64 -10.50
N ASP A 348 12.43 -13.08 -9.79
CA ASP A 348 12.54 -11.79 -9.06
C ASP A 348 12.64 -11.97 -7.53
N ALA A 349 13.13 -13.14 -7.08
CA ALA A 349 13.41 -13.45 -5.68
C ALA A 349 14.53 -12.61 -5.04
N GLY A 350 14.88 -11.46 -5.64
CA GLY A 350 15.61 -10.38 -4.98
C GLY A 350 14.70 -9.38 -4.26
N ASN A 351 13.38 -9.50 -4.41
CA ASN A 351 12.40 -8.59 -3.80
C ASN A 351 11.64 -9.24 -2.64
N ASP A 352 12.20 -10.29 -2.02
CA ASP A 352 11.68 -10.77 -0.75
C ASP A 352 11.78 -9.62 0.26
N LEU A 353 10.60 -9.14 0.67
CA LEU A 353 10.32 -7.89 1.39
C LEU A 353 10.81 -7.94 2.85
N ALA A 354 12.06 -8.33 3.06
CA ALA A 354 12.78 -8.28 4.32
C ALA A 354 13.27 -6.85 4.60
N LEU A 355 12.33 -5.97 5.00
CA LEU A 355 12.70 -4.80 5.80
C LEU A 355 13.32 -5.30 7.12
N GLU A 356 14.64 -5.34 7.21
CA GLU A 356 15.36 -5.20 8.48
C GLU A 356 14.99 -3.80 9.05
N PRO A 357 14.61 -3.68 10.33
CA PRO A 357 14.48 -2.38 10.97
C PRO A 357 15.85 -1.67 10.95
N LEU A 358 15.93 -0.48 10.36
CA LEU A 358 17.09 0.38 10.57
C LEU A 358 17.02 0.94 11.99
N ASP A 359 17.99 0.54 12.81
CA ASP A 359 18.23 1.12 14.13
C ASP A 359 18.73 2.57 13.94
N PRO A 360 18.01 3.60 14.41
CA PRO A 360 18.36 5.00 14.18
C PRO A 360 19.67 5.45 14.87
N LEU A 361 20.36 4.54 15.58
CA LEU A 361 21.60 4.80 16.31
C LEU A 361 22.89 4.42 15.55
N SER A 362 22.82 3.91 14.32
CA SER A 362 24.03 3.53 13.56
C SER A 362 24.64 4.65 12.70
N ALA A 363 24.00 5.82 12.60
CA ALA A 363 24.58 7.00 11.95
C ALA A 363 25.39 7.82 12.97
N GLY A 364 26.55 7.32 13.38
CA GLY A 364 27.43 8.05 14.29
C GLY A 364 28.62 7.25 14.81
N SER A 365 29.64 7.08 13.97
CA SER A 365 31.03 6.92 14.41
C SER A 365 31.98 7.54 13.40
#